data_AF-A0A7V9GPN5-F1
#
_entry.id   AF-A0A7V9GPN5-F1
#
_cell.length_a   1.000
_cell.length_b   1.000
_cell.length_c   1.000
_cell.angle_alpha   90.00
_cell.angle_beta   90.00
_cell.angle_gamma   90.00
#
_symmetry.space_group_name_H-M   'P 1'
#
loop_
_entity.id
_entity.type
_entity.pdbx_description
1 polymer ?
#
loop_
_entity_poly.entity_id
_entity_poly.type
_entity_poly.pdbx_seq_one_letter_code
_entity_poly.pdbx_strand_id
1 'polypeptide(L)'
;MGQLPGSASQFEPGLRYKYSGGGTTISQLMLQDVSGRAYAEYMYKEVLQPLGMTMSSYAQPTLPQSEPYLATGYGFSGQPVPGNYHLYPEQAAAALWSNAEDMARYIIATQRSLQGEPSAVLDTAFTRLRLTPYIDSNAALGVFISNKGGRSYFGHNGSNAGFQSVYTGSMQGGDGVVIFVNSDNGRILQEIVNSVAKVYGWAGYHQPEVRKLVLLTPAMINTYTGNYLVETDSIRIHQNASQLILSINNQQRFKMYFTAPGSFFTKELPMRFEFDKDAGGSVTGFHFEQYGKKVPVKKLD
;
A
#
# COMPACT_ATOMS: atom_id res chain seq x y z
N MET A 1 -28.95 -19.41 -16.88
CA MET A 1 -28.26 -18.28 -16.22
C MET A 1 -27.94 -18.70 -14.80
N GLY A 2 -26.68 -19.01 -14.50
CA GLY A 2 -26.27 -19.30 -13.13
C GLY A 2 -26.24 -17.99 -12.34
N GLN A 3 -26.99 -17.91 -11.25
CA GLN A 3 -26.84 -16.83 -10.27
C GLN A 3 -25.40 -16.88 -9.75
N LEU A 4 -24.66 -15.79 -9.93
CA LEU A 4 -23.46 -15.54 -9.14
C LEU A 4 -23.87 -15.61 -7.65
N PRO A 5 -23.16 -16.33 -6.78
CA PRO A 5 -23.44 -16.29 -5.35
C PRO A 5 -23.38 -14.84 -4.90
N GLY A 6 -24.50 -14.35 -4.33
CA GLY A 6 -24.64 -12.94 -3.96
C GLY A 6 -23.53 -12.54 -3.00
N SER A 7 -22.79 -11.49 -3.34
CA SER A 7 -21.86 -10.85 -2.42
C SER A 7 -22.67 -10.17 -1.31
N ALA A 8 -22.52 -10.66 -0.08
CA ALA A 8 -23.12 -10.04 1.08
C ALA A 8 -22.23 -8.90 1.61
N SER A 9 -22.84 -7.78 2.02
CA SER A 9 -22.10 -6.73 2.70
C SER A 9 -21.59 -7.24 4.06
N GLN A 10 -20.34 -6.96 4.40
CA GLN A 10 -19.74 -7.39 5.67
C GLN A 10 -20.35 -6.65 6.88
N PHE A 11 -20.87 -5.45 6.67
CA PHE A 11 -21.54 -4.58 7.64
C PHE A 11 -22.40 -3.55 6.90
N GLU A 12 -23.24 -2.78 7.60
CA GLU A 12 -24.10 -1.80 6.94
C GLU A 12 -23.28 -0.70 6.24
N PRO A 13 -23.68 -0.26 5.03
CA PRO A 13 -23.00 0.83 4.32
C PRO A 13 -22.92 2.10 5.17
N GLY A 14 -21.78 2.79 5.12
CA GLY A 14 -21.58 4.05 5.85
C GLY A 14 -21.13 3.89 7.31
N LEU A 15 -21.16 2.68 7.89
CA LEU A 15 -20.76 2.51 9.30
C LEU A 15 -19.25 2.50 9.52
N ARG A 16 -18.48 1.84 8.63
CA ARG A 16 -17.04 1.61 8.82
C ARG A 16 -16.33 1.54 7.48
N TYR A 17 -15.06 1.91 7.48
CA TYR A 17 -14.18 1.72 6.33
C TYR A 17 -13.66 0.28 6.23
N LYS A 18 -13.69 -0.30 5.03
CA LYS A 18 -12.98 -1.53 4.63
C LYS A 18 -12.54 -1.40 3.18
N TYR A 19 -11.25 -1.60 2.93
CA TYR A 19 -10.71 -1.63 1.56
C TYR A 19 -11.38 -2.75 0.76
N SER A 20 -11.83 -2.46 -0.46
CA SER A 20 -12.56 -3.42 -1.30
C SER A 20 -12.26 -3.20 -2.78
N GLY A 21 -11.38 -4.04 -3.34
CA GLY A 21 -11.16 -4.07 -4.79
C GLY A 21 -12.43 -4.42 -5.56
N GLY A 22 -13.26 -5.33 -5.03
CA GLY A 22 -14.55 -5.66 -5.60
C GLY A 22 -15.54 -4.48 -5.64
N GLY A 23 -15.49 -3.58 -4.64
CA GLY A 23 -16.26 -2.33 -4.67
C GLY A 23 -15.83 -1.40 -5.81
N THR A 24 -14.52 -1.31 -6.06
CA THR A 24 -13.98 -0.58 -7.22
C THR A 24 -14.40 -1.25 -8.54
N THR A 25 -14.43 -2.59 -8.62
CA THR A 25 -14.93 -3.31 -9.80
C THR A 25 -16.42 -3.04 -10.07
N ILE A 26 -17.25 -2.90 -9.03
CA ILE A 26 -18.65 -2.49 -9.20
C ILE A 26 -18.73 -1.06 -9.75
N SER A 27 -17.88 -0.16 -9.27
CA SER A 27 -17.81 1.23 -9.78
C SER A 27 -17.41 1.27 -11.25
N GLN A 28 -16.52 0.38 -11.70
CA GLN A 28 -16.23 0.17 -13.11
C GLN A 28 -17.48 -0.23 -13.90
N LEU A 29 -18.26 -1.21 -13.44
CA LEU A 29 -19.47 -1.65 -14.13
C LEU A 29 -20.48 -0.50 -14.24
N MET A 30 -20.68 0.26 -13.15
CA MET A 30 -21.53 1.46 -13.18
C MET A 30 -21.08 2.47 -14.24
N LEU A 31 -19.77 2.70 -14.34
CA LEU A 31 -19.21 3.61 -15.37
C LEU A 31 -19.49 3.09 -16.79
N GLN A 32 -19.31 1.79 -17.01
CA GLN A 32 -19.56 1.18 -18.32
C GLN A 32 -21.05 1.22 -18.69
N ASP A 33 -21.94 0.95 -17.74
CA ASP A 33 -23.39 0.99 -17.94
C ASP A 33 -23.88 2.40 -18.27
N VAL A 34 -23.39 3.42 -17.55
CA VAL A 34 -23.79 4.83 -17.76
C VAL A 34 -23.20 5.40 -19.05
N SER A 35 -21.94 5.07 -19.37
CA SER A 35 -21.25 5.63 -20.54
C SER A 35 -21.51 4.85 -21.84
N GLY A 36 -21.92 3.59 -21.74
CA GLY A 36 -22.02 2.66 -22.88
C GLY A 36 -20.67 2.28 -23.51
N ARG A 37 -19.54 2.59 -22.85
CA ARG A 37 -18.18 2.35 -23.37
C ARG A 37 -17.45 1.28 -22.59
N ALA A 38 -16.52 0.58 -23.24
CA ALA A 38 -15.58 -0.29 -22.56
C ALA A 38 -14.70 0.53 -21.59
N TYR A 39 -14.39 -0.02 -20.41
CA TYR A 39 -13.64 0.71 -19.38
C TYR A 39 -12.30 1.26 -19.90
N ALA A 40 -11.54 0.43 -20.61
CA ALA A 40 -10.25 0.85 -21.18
C ALA A 40 -10.38 1.98 -22.20
N GLU A 41 -11.43 1.97 -23.02
CA GLU A 41 -11.70 3.04 -23.98
C GLU A 41 -12.09 4.34 -23.28
N TYR A 42 -13.00 4.26 -22.30
CA TYR A 42 -13.42 5.41 -21.51
C TYR A 42 -12.23 6.04 -20.80
N MET A 43 -11.45 5.24 -20.05
CA MET A 43 -10.29 5.75 -19.31
C MET A 43 -9.25 6.36 -20.24
N TYR A 44 -8.99 5.76 -21.40
CA TYR A 44 -8.05 6.34 -22.36
C TYR A 44 -8.52 7.72 -22.85
N LYS A 45 -9.78 7.83 -23.30
CA LYS A 45 -10.31 9.07 -23.90
C LYS A 45 -10.58 10.18 -22.88
N GLU A 46 -11.15 9.84 -21.74
CA GLU A 46 -11.67 10.83 -20.78
C GLU A 46 -10.66 11.16 -19.65
N VAL A 47 -9.63 10.33 -19.45
CA VAL A 47 -8.68 10.49 -18.33
C VAL A 47 -7.23 10.50 -18.80
N LEU A 48 -6.75 9.40 -19.40
CA LEU A 48 -5.32 9.23 -19.68
C LEU A 48 -4.83 10.18 -20.77
N GLN A 49 -5.53 10.25 -21.91
CA GLN A 49 -5.17 11.15 -23.01
C GLN A 49 -5.25 12.63 -22.62
N PRO A 50 -6.32 13.12 -21.96
CA PRO A 50 -6.38 14.52 -21.50
C PRO A 50 -5.29 14.91 -20.49
N LEU A 51 -4.80 13.95 -19.69
CA LEU A 51 -3.67 14.17 -18.78
C LEU A 51 -2.30 14.00 -19.45
N GLY A 52 -2.26 13.62 -20.73
CA GLY A 52 -1.01 13.33 -21.44
C GLY A 52 -0.31 12.05 -20.99
N MET A 53 -1.05 11.11 -20.39
CA MET A 53 -0.55 9.81 -19.93
C MET A 53 -0.49 8.79 -21.09
N THR A 54 0.36 9.06 -22.09
CA THR A 54 0.35 8.34 -23.37
C THR A 54 0.98 6.94 -23.32
N MET A 55 1.69 6.61 -22.25
CA MET A 55 2.27 5.28 -21.99
C MET A 55 1.44 4.48 -20.99
N SER A 56 0.23 4.94 -20.69
CA SER A 56 -0.69 4.32 -19.73
C SER A 56 -1.88 3.68 -20.43
N SER A 57 -2.31 2.51 -19.98
CA SER A 57 -3.45 1.80 -20.58
C SER A 57 -4.08 0.78 -19.63
N TYR A 58 -5.39 0.60 -19.77
CA TYR A 58 -6.16 -0.49 -19.16
C TYR A 58 -6.46 -1.63 -20.14
N ALA A 59 -5.95 -1.58 -21.37
CA ALA A 59 -6.23 -2.57 -22.41
C ALA A 59 -5.80 -3.99 -21.97
N GLN A 60 -6.66 -4.97 -22.26
CA GLN A 60 -6.39 -6.39 -22.05
C GLN A 60 -6.85 -7.19 -23.28
N PRO A 61 -5.94 -7.85 -24.02
CA PRO A 61 -4.48 -7.86 -23.82
C PRO A 61 -3.86 -6.46 -23.97
N THR A 62 -2.61 -6.31 -23.52
CA THR A 62 -1.84 -5.07 -23.65
C THR A 62 -1.72 -4.67 -25.13
N LEU A 63 -1.55 -3.37 -25.39
CA LEU A 63 -1.44 -2.88 -26.75
C LEU A 63 -0.10 -3.35 -27.38
N PRO A 64 -0.07 -3.77 -28.65
CA PRO A 64 1.16 -4.26 -29.29
C PRO A 64 2.34 -3.28 -29.21
N GLN A 65 2.08 -1.97 -29.34
CA GLN A 65 3.12 -0.95 -29.22
C GLN A 65 3.73 -0.82 -27.81
N SER A 66 3.05 -1.36 -26.79
CA SER A 66 3.52 -1.35 -25.40
C SER A 66 4.43 -2.52 -25.07
N GLU A 67 4.44 -3.60 -25.87
CA GLU A 67 5.19 -4.83 -25.57
C GLU A 67 6.67 -4.61 -25.22
N PRO A 68 7.44 -3.77 -25.94
CA PRO A 68 8.85 -3.54 -25.62
C PRO A 68 9.10 -2.88 -24.26
N TYR A 69 8.07 -2.29 -23.65
CA TYR A 69 8.15 -1.54 -22.39
C TYR A 69 7.57 -2.30 -21.20
N LEU A 70 6.98 -3.49 -21.42
CA LEU A 70 6.43 -4.30 -20.35
C LEU A 70 7.55 -4.95 -19.53
N ALA A 71 7.47 -4.80 -18.21
CA ALA A 71 8.40 -5.45 -17.30
C ALA A 71 7.93 -6.88 -16.98
N THR A 72 8.89 -7.80 -16.81
CA THR A 72 8.65 -9.08 -16.13
C THR A 72 8.51 -8.83 -14.64
N GLY A 73 7.45 -9.36 -14.02
CA GLY A 73 7.26 -9.35 -12.58
C GLY A 73 8.06 -10.46 -11.92
N TYR A 74 8.53 -10.22 -10.70
CA TYR A 74 9.33 -11.19 -9.95
C TYR A 74 8.75 -11.47 -8.56
N GLY A 75 8.62 -12.75 -8.22
CA GLY A 75 8.22 -13.18 -6.88
C GLY A 75 9.23 -12.76 -5.81
N PHE A 76 8.87 -12.95 -4.53
CA PHE A 76 9.70 -12.53 -3.39
C PHE A 76 11.12 -13.16 -3.39
N SER A 77 11.27 -14.35 -3.98
CA SER A 77 12.54 -15.06 -4.14
C SER A 77 13.37 -14.63 -5.37
N GLY A 78 12.88 -13.65 -6.14
CA GLY A 78 13.51 -13.21 -7.39
C GLY A 78 13.24 -14.13 -8.59
N GLN A 79 12.32 -15.08 -8.47
CA GLN A 79 11.89 -15.91 -9.60
C GLN A 79 10.88 -15.14 -10.47
N PRO A 80 10.97 -15.23 -11.80
CA PRO A 80 10.01 -14.57 -12.68
C PRO A 80 8.61 -15.16 -12.48
N VAL A 81 7.58 -14.31 -12.56
CA VAL A 81 6.19 -14.75 -12.61
C VAL A 81 5.98 -15.57 -13.89
N PRO A 82 5.36 -16.76 -13.85
CA PRO A 82 5.05 -17.54 -15.04
C PRO A 82 4.26 -16.71 -16.07
N GLY A 83 4.72 -16.69 -17.32
CA GLY A 83 4.12 -15.83 -18.35
C GLY A 83 4.49 -14.35 -18.24
N ASN A 84 5.51 -14.02 -17.45
CA ASN A 84 6.05 -12.67 -17.15
C ASN A 84 5.16 -11.78 -16.29
N TYR A 85 3.85 -11.82 -16.46
CA TYR A 85 2.87 -11.03 -15.71
C TYR A 85 1.46 -11.63 -15.87
N HIS A 86 0.52 -11.18 -15.03
CA HIS A 86 -0.90 -11.54 -15.14
C HIS A 86 -1.73 -10.38 -15.69
N LEU A 87 -2.85 -10.74 -16.33
CA LEU A 87 -3.92 -9.81 -16.67
C LEU A 87 -5.07 -10.00 -15.69
N TYR A 88 -5.59 -8.90 -15.15
CA TYR A 88 -6.58 -8.91 -14.07
C TYR A 88 -7.93 -8.36 -14.58
N PRO A 89 -9.00 -9.16 -14.64
CA PRO A 89 -10.29 -8.72 -15.22
C PRO A 89 -10.93 -7.56 -14.45
N GLU A 90 -10.60 -7.38 -13.18
CA GLU A 90 -10.94 -6.24 -12.33
C GLU A 90 -10.18 -4.95 -12.74
N GLN A 91 -10.40 -4.47 -13.97
CA GLN A 91 -9.57 -3.44 -14.60
C GLN A 91 -9.36 -2.18 -13.75
N ALA A 92 -10.43 -1.60 -13.22
CA ALA A 92 -10.35 -0.41 -12.38
C ALA A 92 -9.59 -0.62 -11.08
N ALA A 93 -9.64 -1.84 -10.52
CA ALA A 93 -9.00 -2.16 -9.26
C ALA A 93 -7.51 -2.50 -9.42
N ALA A 94 -7.10 -3.12 -10.53
CA ALA A 94 -5.81 -3.78 -10.61
C ALA A 94 -5.08 -3.73 -11.96
N ALA A 95 -5.61 -3.10 -13.02
CA ALA A 95 -5.06 -3.32 -14.37
C ALA A 95 -4.48 -2.10 -15.10
N LEU A 96 -4.20 -0.99 -14.41
CA LEU A 96 -3.49 0.11 -15.04
C LEU A 96 -2.03 -0.29 -15.28
N TRP A 97 -1.64 -0.42 -16.54
CA TRP A 97 -0.25 -0.38 -16.95
C TRP A 97 0.16 1.08 -17.14
N SER A 98 1.29 1.49 -16.55
CA SER A 98 1.77 2.88 -16.58
C SER A 98 3.28 2.92 -16.35
N ASN A 99 3.89 4.07 -16.61
CA ASN A 99 5.24 4.42 -16.15
C ASN A 99 5.19 5.51 -15.06
N ALA A 100 6.33 5.81 -14.45
CA ALA A 100 6.41 6.80 -13.36
C ALA A 100 6.12 8.22 -13.86
N GLU A 101 6.46 8.54 -15.11
CA GLU A 101 6.27 9.86 -15.70
C GLU A 101 4.78 10.19 -15.89
N ASP A 102 4.01 9.27 -16.47
CA ASP A 102 2.57 9.41 -16.64
C ASP A 102 1.86 9.54 -15.29
N MET A 103 2.24 8.71 -14.33
CA MET A 103 1.64 8.79 -13.00
C MET A 103 2.04 10.09 -12.27
N ALA A 104 3.21 10.67 -12.57
CA ALA A 104 3.58 12.00 -12.10
C ALA A 104 2.72 13.09 -12.75
N ARG A 105 2.31 12.96 -14.02
CA ARG A 105 1.33 13.87 -14.65
C ARG A 105 0.01 13.88 -13.90
N TYR A 106 -0.47 12.72 -13.44
CA TYR A 106 -1.67 12.64 -12.60
C TYR A 106 -1.51 13.40 -11.26
N ILE A 107 -0.35 13.27 -10.59
CA ILE A 107 -0.04 14.03 -9.37
C ILE A 107 -0.07 15.54 -9.65
N ILE A 108 0.64 15.97 -10.69
CA ILE A 108 0.75 17.38 -11.08
C ILE A 108 -0.63 17.96 -11.43
N ALA A 109 -1.45 17.23 -12.19
CA ALA A 109 -2.79 17.65 -12.55
C ALA A 109 -3.70 17.80 -11.32
N THR A 110 -3.59 16.89 -10.35
CA THR A 110 -4.29 17.00 -9.06
C THR A 110 -3.86 18.26 -8.30
N GLN A 111 -2.56 18.53 -8.24
CA GLN A 111 -2.00 19.69 -7.55
C GLN A 111 -2.42 21.02 -8.19
N ARG A 112 -2.38 21.09 -9.52
CA ARG A 112 -2.86 22.24 -10.30
C ARG A 112 -4.35 22.49 -10.09
N SER A 113 -5.17 21.44 -10.11
CA SER A 113 -6.60 21.54 -9.84
C SER A 113 -6.88 22.06 -8.42
N LEU A 114 -6.10 21.66 -7.40
CA LEU A 114 -6.19 22.21 -6.05
C LEU A 114 -5.85 23.71 -5.97
N GLN A 115 -5.01 24.21 -6.88
CA GLN A 115 -4.65 25.62 -7.00
C GLN A 115 -5.67 26.45 -7.81
N GLY A 116 -6.72 25.81 -8.36
CA GLY A 116 -7.72 26.49 -9.18
C GLY A 116 -7.34 26.59 -10.66
N GLU A 117 -6.28 25.92 -11.11
CA GLU A 117 -5.94 25.88 -12.52
C GLU A 117 -6.95 25.03 -13.32
N PRO A 118 -7.26 25.40 -14.57
CA PRO A 118 -8.08 24.59 -15.44
C PRO A 118 -7.50 23.18 -15.61
N SER A 119 -8.37 22.18 -15.55
CA SER A 119 -8.03 20.76 -15.71
C SER A 119 -8.98 20.12 -16.70
N ALA A 120 -8.45 19.25 -17.55
CA ALA A 120 -9.25 18.57 -18.56
C ALA A 120 -10.07 17.40 -17.99
N VAL A 121 -9.83 16.99 -16.73
CA VAL A 121 -10.46 15.81 -16.13
C VAL A 121 -11.25 16.14 -14.85
N LEU A 122 -10.62 16.82 -13.88
CA LEU A 122 -11.26 17.13 -12.60
C LEU A 122 -11.08 18.61 -12.26
N ASP A 123 -12.20 19.32 -12.09
CA ASP A 123 -12.19 20.66 -11.53
C ASP A 123 -11.77 20.67 -10.04
N THR A 124 -11.61 21.88 -9.50
CA THR A 124 -11.19 22.08 -8.11
C THR A 124 -12.18 21.54 -7.09
N ALA A 125 -13.49 21.64 -7.37
CA ALA A 125 -14.53 21.19 -6.43
C ALA A 125 -14.53 19.66 -6.32
N PHE A 126 -14.52 18.96 -7.45
CA PHE A 126 -14.40 17.50 -7.49
C PHE A 126 -13.07 17.02 -6.96
N THR A 127 -11.97 17.74 -7.21
CA THR A 127 -10.66 17.38 -6.66
C THR A 127 -10.66 17.47 -5.13
N ARG A 128 -11.26 18.51 -4.55
CA ARG A 128 -11.41 18.61 -3.09
C ARG A 128 -12.29 17.50 -2.52
N LEU A 129 -13.42 17.21 -3.18
CA LEU A 129 -14.30 16.10 -2.78
C LEU A 129 -13.54 14.77 -2.81
N ARG A 130 -12.80 14.49 -3.89
CA ARG A 130 -12.01 13.27 -4.08
C ARG A 130 -10.97 13.05 -2.99
N LEU A 131 -10.38 14.13 -2.49
CA LEU A 131 -9.32 14.11 -1.49
C LEU A 131 -9.84 14.30 -0.06
N THR A 132 -11.16 14.41 0.15
CA THR A 132 -11.75 14.51 1.48
C THR A 132 -11.96 13.11 2.06
N PRO A 133 -11.35 12.76 3.20
CA PRO A 133 -11.58 11.46 3.83
C PRO A 133 -13.03 11.26 4.27
N TYR A 134 -13.50 10.01 4.29
CA TYR A 134 -14.88 9.66 4.66
C TYR A 134 -14.96 8.65 5.81
N ILE A 135 -15.99 8.82 6.66
CA ILE A 135 -16.26 8.09 7.91
C ILE A 135 -15.22 8.37 8.98
N ASP A 136 -14.12 7.61 9.07
CA ASP A 136 -13.14 7.74 10.16
C ASP A 136 -11.81 7.08 9.77
N SER A 137 -11.44 7.16 8.49
CA SER A 137 -10.14 6.69 8.02
C SER A 137 -9.49 7.74 7.15
N ASN A 138 -8.21 7.54 6.86
CA ASN A 138 -7.52 8.31 5.84
C ASN A 138 -8.02 8.02 4.41
N ALA A 139 -8.99 7.13 4.20
CA ALA A 139 -9.48 6.81 2.87
C ALA A 139 -10.41 7.89 2.33
N ALA A 140 -10.10 8.34 1.12
CA ALA A 140 -10.93 9.22 0.31
C ALA A 140 -11.30 8.48 -1.00
N LEU A 141 -11.83 9.19 -2.00
CA LEU A 141 -12.28 8.55 -3.25
C LEU A 141 -11.05 8.14 -4.10
N GLY A 142 -10.66 6.86 -3.96
CA GLY A 142 -9.58 6.23 -4.71
C GLY A 142 -8.17 6.55 -4.21
N VAL A 143 -8.02 7.23 -3.07
CA VAL A 143 -6.71 7.59 -2.47
C VAL A 143 -6.76 7.53 -0.95
N PHE A 144 -5.57 7.56 -0.35
CA PHE A 144 -5.39 7.73 1.09
C PHE A 144 -4.72 9.07 1.39
N ILE A 145 -5.18 9.73 2.44
CA ILE A 145 -4.68 11.01 2.93
C ILE A 145 -3.75 10.79 4.13
N SER A 146 -2.49 11.17 4.02
CA SER A 146 -1.55 11.13 5.13
C SER A 146 -1.14 12.54 5.54
N ASN A 147 -1.01 12.77 6.85
CA ASN A 147 -0.51 14.03 7.38
C ASN A 147 0.91 13.82 7.90
N LYS A 148 1.89 14.54 7.34
CA LYS A 148 3.29 14.47 7.73
C LYS A 148 3.87 15.88 7.78
N GLY A 149 4.52 16.24 8.88
CA GLY A 149 5.19 17.55 8.99
C GLY A 149 4.24 18.75 8.93
N GLY A 150 2.96 18.58 9.31
CA GLY A 150 1.94 19.63 9.17
C GLY A 150 1.43 19.82 7.74
N ARG A 151 1.77 18.93 6.80
CA ARG A 151 1.27 18.92 5.42
C ARG A 151 0.43 17.67 5.15
N SER A 152 -0.56 17.81 4.27
CA SER A 152 -1.38 16.69 3.81
C SER A 152 -0.90 16.17 2.47
N TYR A 153 -0.86 14.86 2.33
CA TYR A 153 -0.43 14.16 1.12
C TYR A 153 -1.51 13.16 0.70
N PHE A 154 -1.83 13.13 -0.58
CA PHE A 154 -2.64 12.08 -1.19
C PHE A 154 -1.74 11.02 -1.82
N GLY A 155 -2.13 9.75 -1.73
CA GLY A 155 -1.33 8.67 -2.29
C GLY A 155 -2.08 7.35 -2.31
N HIS A 156 -1.46 6.36 -2.94
CA HIS A 156 -1.92 4.98 -2.90
C HIS A 156 -0.74 4.04 -3.17
N ASN A 157 -0.82 2.83 -2.62
CA ASN A 157 0.11 1.74 -2.94
C ASN A 157 -0.57 0.70 -3.85
N GLY A 158 0.20 -0.01 -4.67
CA GLY A 158 -0.30 -1.08 -5.52
C GLY A 158 0.50 -2.36 -5.28
N SER A 159 -0.18 -3.50 -5.41
CA SER A 159 0.42 -4.82 -5.26
C SER A 159 -0.30 -5.80 -6.17
N ASN A 160 0.38 -6.24 -7.22
CA ASN A 160 -0.01 -7.36 -8.07
C ASN A 160 1.10 -8.41 -8.03
N ALA A 161 0.83 -9.62 -8.54
CA ALA A 161 1.85 -10.68 -8.57
C ALA A 161 3.10 -10.21 -9.33
N GLY A 162 4.22 -10.11 -8.62
CA GLY A 162 5.50 -9.67 -9.16
C GLY A 162 5.67 -8.16 -9.29
N PHE A 163 4.76 -7.33 -8.77
CA PHE A 163 4.83 -5.87 -8.88
C PHE A 163 4.35 -5.16 -7.61
N GLN A 164 5.08 -4.11 -7.21
CA GLN A 164 4.68 -3.21 -6.14
C GLN A 164 4.82 -1.76 -6.60
N SER A 165 3.96 -0.88 -6.11
CA SER A 165 4.01 0.54 -6.41
C SER A 165 3.66 1.40 -5.21
N VAL A 166 4.19 2.62 -5.21
CA VAL A 166 3.72 3.69 -4.35
C VAL A 166 3.77 5.00 -5.11
N TYR A 167 2.77 5.84 -4.89
CA TYR A 167 2.89 7.25 -5.21
C TYR A 167 2.39 8.10 -4.05
N THR A 168 2.92 9.31 -3.95
CA THR A 168 2.45 10.33 -3.02
C THR A 168 2.60 11.70 -3.65
N GLY A 169 1.62 12.57 -3.44
CA GLY A 169 1.61 13.96 -3.85
C GLY A 169 1.12 14.83 -2.69
N SER A 170 1.81 15.93 -2.44
CA SER A 170 1.37 16.95 -1.47
C SER A 170 0.13 17.67 -1.97
N MET A 171 -0.76 18.02 -1.06
CA MET A 171 -1.89 18.91 -1.35
C MET A 171 -1.48 20.39 -1.37
N GLN A 172 -0.27 20.70 -0.87
CA GLN A 172 0.31 22.05 -0.84
C GLN A 172 1.81 21.98 -1.18
N GLY A 173 2.30 22.94 -1.96
CA GLY A 173 3.73 23.11 -2.24
C GLY A 173 4.29 22.31 -3.41
N GLY A 174 3.53 21.38 -4.00
CA GLY A 174 3.89 20.73 -5.27
C GLY A 174 4.85 19.54 -5.17
N ASP A 175 5.20 19.11 -3.96
CA ASP A 175 5.99 17.91 -3.70
C ASP A 175 5.27 16.65 -4.19
N GLY A 176 5.97 15.71 -4.83
CA GLY A 176 5.41 14.41 -5.19
C GLY A 176 6.44 13.41 -5.70
N VAL A 177 6.14 12.12 -5.62
CA VAL A 177 6.99 11.03 -6.11
C VAL A 177 6.15 9.83 -6.52
N VAL A 178 6.58 9.14 -7.57
CA VAL A 178 6.06 7.85 -8.01
C VAL A 178 7.21 6.85 -8.05
N ILE A 179 6.99 5.65 -7.53
CA ILE A 179 7.97 4.57 -7.56
C ILE A 179 7.26 3.27 -7.90
N PHE A 180 7.78 2.57 -8.92
CA PHE A 180 7.35 1.23 -9.31
C PHE A 180 8.53 0.27 -9.15
N VAL A 181 8.24 -0.94 -8.67
CA VAL A 181 9.20 -2.05 -8.65
C VAL A 181 8.53 -3.29 -9.21
N ASN A 182 9.24 -4.04 -10.03
CA ASN A 182 8.81 -5.31 -10.59
C ASN A 182 9.20 -6.48 -9.66
N SER A 183 8.91 -6.35 -8.38
CA SER A 183 9.11 -7.42 -7.41
C SER A 183 8.02 -7.42 -6.34
N ASP A 184 7.62 -8.59 -5.87
CA ASP A 184 6.82 -8.74 -4.63
C ASP A 184 7.57 -8.22 -3.39
N ASN A 185 8.88 -7.97 -3.48
CA ASN A 185 9.67 -7.35 -2.43
C ASN A 185 9.68 -5.81 -2.55
N GLY A 186 8.59 -5.18 -2.14
CA GLY A 186 8.42 -3.71 -2.13
C GLY A 186 9.07 -2.96 -0.95
N ARG A 187 9.88 -3.61 -0.10
CA ARG A 187 10.33 -3.03 1.18
C ARG A 187 11.16 -1.75 1.03
N ILE A 188 11.82 -1.56 -0.11
CA ILE A 188 12.64 -0.38 -0.40
C ILE A 188 11.80 0.86 -0.74
N LEU A 189 10.53 0.69 -1.12
CA LEU A 189 9.69 1.77 -1.65
C LEU A 189 9.62 2.96 -0.69
N GLN A 190 9.30 2.72 0.58
CA GLN A 190 9.14 3.80 1.56
C GLN A 190 10.48 4.51 1.86
N GLU A 191 11.60 3.78 1.82
CA GLU A 191 12.93 4.37 2.00
C GLU A 191 13.32 5.26 0.82
N ILE A 192 12.92 4.91 -0.40
CA ILE A 192 13.09 5.78 -1.57
C ILE A 192 12.22 7.03 -1.41
N VAL A 193 10.95 6.91 -0.99
CA VAL A 193 10.10 8.09 -0.71
C VAL A 193 10.75 9.00 0.34
N ASN A 194 11.23 8.42 1.44
CA ASN A 194 11.92 9.15 2.50
C ASN A 194 13.19 9.85 1.99
N SER A 195 13.95 9.17 1.13
CA SER A 195 15.18 9.70 0.54
C SER A 195 14.90 10.86 -0.41
N VAL A 196 13.88 10.74 -1.28
CA VAL A 196 13.43 11.83 -2.16
C VAL A 196 12.98 13.02 -1.32
N ALA A 197 12.12 12.80 -0.33
CA ALA A 197 11.65 13.86 0.56
C ALA A 197 12.79 14.57 1.28
N LYS A 198 13.83 13.84 1.70
CA LYS A 198 15.03 14.41 2.33
C LYS A 198 15.87 15.21 1.34
N VAL A 199 16.15 14.66 0.15
CA VAL A 199 16.99 15.30 -0.88
C VAL A 199 16.34 16.58 -1.41
N TYR A 200 15.03 16.56 -1.62
CA TYR A 200 14.27 17.70 -2.14
C TYR A 200 13.66 18.59 -1.03
N GLY A 201 13.97 18.33 0.24
CA GLY A 201 13.62 19.23 1.35
C GLY A 201 12.12 19.34 1.65
N TRP A 202 11.35 18.26 1.51
CA TRP A 202 9.91 18.25 1.82
C TRP A 202 9.69 18.54 3.30
N ALA A 203 9.02 19.65 3.61
CA ALA A 203 8.94 20.18 4.97
C ALA A 203 8.29 19.17 5.93
N GLY A 204 9.06 18.71 6.92
CA GLY A 204 8.62 17.80 7.98
C GLY A 204 8.14 16.42 7.50
N TYR A 205 8.39 16.04 6.24
CA TYR A 205 7.96 14.75 5.71
C TYR A 205 8.74 13.58 6.32
N HIS A 206 10.07 13.68 6.33
CA HIS A 206 10.94 12.67 6.90
C HIS A 206 11.33 13.07 8.33
N GLN A 207 10.60 12.53 9.31
CA GLN A 207 10.90 12.67 10.73
C GLN A 207 11.30 11.29 11.28
N PRO A 208 12.60 10.92 11.19
CA PRO A 208 13.04 9.64 11.69
C PRO A 208 12.89 9.60 13.22
N GLU A 209 12.28 8.53 13.72
CA GLU A 209 12.25 8.27 15.16
C GLU A 209 13.60 7.72 15.63
N VAL A 210 14.25 8.44 16.54
CA VAL A 210 15.46 7.95 17.20
C VAL A 210 15.05 7.10 18.40
N ARG A 211 15.42 5.81 18.36
CA ARG A 211 15.11 4.85 19.42
C ARG A 211 16.38 4.37 20.10
N LYS A 212 16.40 4.41 21.43
CA LYS A 212 17.47 3.79 22.23
C LYS A 212 17.25 2.29 22.27
N LEU A 213 18.24 1.53 21.80
CA LEU A 213 18.21 0.07 21.85
C LEU A 213 18.66 -0.41 23.22
N VAL A 214 18.02 -1.48 23.68
CA VAL A 214 18.44 -2.22 24.87
C VAL A 214 18.97 -3.58 24.42
N LEU A 215 20.10 -4.00 24.99
CA LEU A 215 20.68 -5.31 24.70
C LEU A 215 19.79 -6.41 25.28
N LEU A 216 19.51 -7.43 24.47
CA LEU A 216 18.77 -8.61 24.92
C LEU A 216 19.70 -9.51 25.74
N THR A 217 19.22 -9.95 26.90
CA THR A 217 19.84 -11.06 27.64
C THR A 217 19.35 -12.40 27.10
N PRO A 218 20.09 -13.51 27.26
CA PRO A 218 19.62 -14.84 26.84
C PRO A 218 18.26 -15.24 27.43
N ALA A 219 18.00 -14.90 28.69
CA ALA A 219 16.72 -15.16 29.34
C ALA A 219 15.56 -14.41 28.65
N MET A 220 15.79 -13.16 28.24
CA MET A 220 14.80 -12.37 27.50
C MET A 220 14.56 -12.93 26.11
N ILE A 221 15.61 -13.39 25.40
CA ILE A 221 15.47 -14.02 24.09
C ILE A 221 14.51 -15.21 24.19
N ASN A 222 14.77 -16.14 25.13
CA ASN A 222 13.95 -17.34 25.33
C ASN A 222 12.49 -17.01 25.67
N THR A 223 12.22 -15.85 26.27
CA THR A 223 10.86 -15.41 26.61
C THR A 223 10.02 -15.14 25.35
N TYR A 224 10.62 -14.56 24.31
CA TYR A 224 9.89 -14.10 23.12
C TYR A 224 10.00 -15.05 21.92
N THR A 225 10.97 -15.98 21.92
CA THR A 225 11.03 -17.02 20.88
C THR A 225 9.83 -17.95 20.93
N GLY A 226 9.39 -18.42 19.76
CA GLY A 226 8.24 -19.31 19.61
C GLY A 226 7.56 -19.16 18.24
N ASN A 227 6.54 -19.96 18.03
CA ASN A 227 5.64 -19.86 16.89
C ASN A 227 4.37 -19.11 17.31
N TYR A 228 3.88 -18.31 16.38
CA TYR A 228 2.78 -17.39 16.54
C TYR A 228 1.87 -17.50 15.31
N LEU A 229 0.60 -17.16 15.47
CA LEU A 229 -0.39 -17.18 14.39
C LEU A 229 -1.20 -15.87 14.40
N VAL A 230 -1.30 -15.25 13.22
CA VAL A 230 -2.20 -14.13 12.98
C VAL A 230 -3.05 -14.45 11.76
N GLU A 231 -4.36 -14.53 11.94
CA GLU A 231 -5.30 -14.98 10.90
C GLU A 231 -4.82 -16.31 10.25
N THR A 232 -4.32 -16.26 9.01
CA THR A 232 -3.77 -17.42 8.27
C THR A 232 -2.25 -17.45 8.21
N ASP A 233 -1.57 -16.39 8.67
CA ASP A 233 -0.12 -16.24 8.56
C ASP A 233 0.61 -16.85 9.76
N SER A 234 1.58 -17.71 9.48
CA SER A 234 2.48 -18.28 10.47
C SER A 234 3.65 -17.34 10.73
N ILE A 235 3.84 -16.97 11.99
CA ILE A 235 4.95 -16.14 12.43
C ILE A 235 5.87 -16.96 13.31
N ARG A 236 7.18 -16.91 13.06
CA ARG A 236 8.20 -17.56 13.90
C ARG A 236 9.21 -16.54 14.39
N ILE A 237 9.29 -16.36 15.71
CA ILE A 237 10.32 -15.56 16.35
C ILE A 237 11.42 -16.49 16.82
N HIS A 238 12.62 -16.30 16.30
CA HIS A 238 13.76 -17.17 16.58
C HIS A 238 15.04 -16.36 16.67
N GLN A 239 16.01 -16.89 17.42
CA GLN A 239 17.32 -16.28 17.56
C GLN A 239 18.16 -16.57 16.31
N ASN A 240 18.87 -15.56 15.83
CA ASN A 240 19.98 -15.70 14.89
C ASN A 240 21.15 -14.87 15.42
N ALA A 241 22.24 -15.56 15.80
CA ALA A 241 23.36 -14.97 16.55
C ALA A 241 22.86 -14.22 17.81
N SER A 242 23.15 -12.93 17.94
CA SER A 242 22.75 -12.08 19.07
C SER A 242 21.44 -11.30 18.83
N GLN A 243 20.66 -11.65 17.80
CA GLN A 243 19.45 -10.92 17.40
C GLN A 243 18.24 -11.84 17.34
N LEU A 244 17.06 -11.26 17.58
CA LEU A 244 15.78 -11.92 17.29
C LEU A 244 15.38 -11.62 15.85
N ILE A 245 14.91 -12.66 15.16
CA ILE A 245 14.38 -12.60 13.81
C ILE A 245 12.91 -12.98 13.85
N LEU A 246 12.07 -12.12 13.26
CA LEU A 246 10.68 -12.42 12.96
C LEU A 246 10.60 -12.96 11.54
N SER A 247 10.13 -14.20 11.39
CA SER A 247 9.82 -14.82 10.11
C SER A 247 8.32 -14.87 9.87
N ILE A 248 7.83 -14.46 8.70
CA ILE A 248 6.43 -14.63 8.28
C ILE A 248 6.38 -15.62 7.13
N ASN A 249 5.55 -16.67 7.28
CA ASN A 249 5.35 -17.76 6.32
C ASN A 249 6.66 -18.39 5.80
N ASN A 250 7.71 -18.38 6.63
CA ASN A 250 9.08 -18.82 6.31
C ASN A 250 9.77 -18.13 5.11
N GLN A 251 9.13 -17.15 4.48
CA GLN A 251 9.66 -16.44 3.32
C GLN A 251 10.25 -15.09 3.72
N GLN A 252 9.50 -14.35 4.53
CA GLN A 252 9.85 -13.00 4.93
C GLN A 252 10.60 -13.02 6.25
N ARG A 253 11.71 -12.29 6.36
CA ARG A 253 12.51 -12.19 7.59
C ARG A 253 12.77 -10.73 7.95
N PHE A 254 12.70 -10.43 9.24
CA PHE A 254 12.91 -9.09 9.78
C PHE A 254 13.75 -9.14 11.05
N LYS A 255 14.71 -8.23 11.15
CA LYS A 255 15.49 -8.06 12.39
C LYS A 255 14.64 -7.31 13.41
N MET A 256 14.47 -7.89 14.58
CA MET A 256 13.74 -7.27 15.68
C MET A 256 14.69 -6.46 16.57
N TYR A 257 14.28 -5.23 16.87
CA TYR A 257 15.02 -4.31 17.71
C TYR A 257 14.27 -4.10 19.03
N PHE A 258 14.94 -4.39 20.14
CA PHE A 258 14.38 -4.32 21.48
C PHE A 258 14.55 -2.92 22.07
N THR A 259 13.48 -2.37 22.66
CA THR A 259 13.47 -1.00 23.23
C THR A 259 13.13 -0.97 24.72
N ALA A 260 12.20 -1.82 25.16
CA ALA A 260 11.78 -1.97 26.55
C ALA A 260 11.11 -3.35 26.73
N PRO A 261 10.95 -3.88 27.95
CA PRO A 261 10.29 -5.17 28.18
C PRO A 261 8.95 -5.28 27.44
N GLY A 262 8.82 -6.29 26.57
CA GLY A 262 7.63 -6.50 25.73
C GLY A 262 7.50 -5.58 24.52
N SER A 263 8.45 -4.67 24.24
CA SER A 263 8.36 -3.71 23.14
C SER A 263 9.48 -3.87 22.12
N PHE A 264 9.09 -4.20 20.88
CA PHE A 264 9.98 -4.38 19.75
C PHE A 264 9.54 -3.57 18.54
N PHE A 265 10.48 -3.33 17.62
CA PHE A 265 10.17 -2.82 16.29
C PHE A 265 11.06 -3.47 15.22
N THR A 266 10.63 -3.37 13.97
CA THR A 266 11.40 -3.74 12.77
C THR A 266 11.64 -2.48 11.93
N LYS A 267 12.75 -2.42 11.19
CA LYS A 267 13.09 -1.22 10.40
C LYS A 267 12.46 -1.26 9.02
N GLU A 268 12.48 -2.42 8.39
CA GLU A 268 12.09 -2.66 6.99
C GLU A 268 10.58 -2.71 6.80
N LEU A 269 9.86 -2.98 7.89
CA LEU A 269 8.42 -2.87 7.99
C LEU A 269 8.21 -2.17 9.34
N PRO A 270 7.89 -0.87 9.40
CA PRO A 270 7.84 -0.11 10.64
C PRO A 270 6.62 -0.52 11.49
N MET A 271 6.64 -1.75 11.97
CA MET A 271 5.70 -2.34 12.90
C MET A 271 6.24 -2.17 14.31
N ARG A 272 5.34 -1.80 15.21
CA ARG A 272 5.55 -1.86 16.65
C ARG A 272 4.87 -3.11 17.16
N PHE A 273 5.60 -3.90 17.94
CA PHE A 273 5.10 -5.11 18.57
C PHE A 273 5.04 -4.88 20.08
N GLU A 274 3.88 -5.13 20.66
CA GLU A 274 3.66 -5.12 22.11
C GLU A 274 3.22 -6.51 22.55
N PHE A 275 4.07 -7.18 23.33
CA PHE A 275 3.82 -8.55 23.78
C PHE A 275 2.86 -8.58 24.97
N ASP A 276 1.87 -9.44 24.87
CA ASP A 276 0.87 -9.67 25.90
C ASP A 276 1.36 -10.79 26.84
N LYS A 277 1.11 -10.60 28.14
CA LYS A 277 1.51 -11.56 29.20
C LYS A 277 0.32 -11.94 30.07
N ASP A 278 0.33 -13.17 30.57
CA ASP A 278 -0.60 -13.61 31.61
C ASP A 278 -0.20 -13.09 33.00
N ALA A 279 -1.03 -13.39 34.01
CA ALA A 279 -0.79 -13.01 35.41
C ALA A 279 0.49 -13.64 36.00
N GLY A 280 0.99 -14.74 35.42
CA GLY A 280 2.25 -15.38 35.78
C GLY A 280 3.47 -14.79 35.06
N GLY A 281 3.26 -13.82 34.16
CA GLY A 281 4.33 -13.17 33.37
C GLY A 281 4.74 -13.92 32.10
N SER A 282 4.04 -15.00 31.74
CA SER A 282 4.31 -15.76 30.51
C SER A 282 3.71 -15.05 29.30
N VAL A 283 4.45 -15.02 28.19
CA VAL A 283 3.98 -14.41 26.94
C VAL A 283 2.88 -15.27 26.33
N THR A 284 1.70 -14.70 26.08
CA THR A 284 0.55 -15.38 25.46
C THR A 284 0.35 -14.99 24.00
N GLY A 285 1.02 -13.93 23.56
CA GLY A 285 0.86 -13.35 22.23
C GLY A 285 1.53 -11.98 22.12
N PHE A 286 1.24 -11.28 21.05
CA PHE A 286 1.54 -9.86 20.91
C PHE A 286 0.48 -9.19 20.05
N HIS A 287 0.47 -7.87 20.05
CA HIS A 287 -0.28 -7.10 19.07
C HIS A 287 0.61 -6.09 18.35
N PHE A 288 0.22 -5.75 17.13
CA PHE A 288 0.84 -4.67 16.37
C PHE A 288 -0.22 -3.70 15.86
N GLU A 289 0.17 -2.47 15.58
CA GLU A 289 -0.73 -1.49 14.98
C GLU A 289 -0.64 -1.53 13.45
N GLN A 290 -1.79 -1.67 12.81
CA GLN A 290 -1.93 -1.58 11.36
C GLN A 290 -3.17 -0.75 11.05
N TYR A 291 -3.01 0.32 10.27
CA TYR A 291 -4.08 1.27 9.92
C TYR A 291 -4.85 1.80 11.15
N GLY A 292 -4.14 2.09 12.25
CA GLY A 292 -4.72 2.59 13.50
C GLY A 292 -5.51 1.55 14.32
N LYS A 293 -5.42 0.26 13.98
CA LYS A 293 -6.04 -0.84 14.73
C LYS A 293 -4.98 -1.76 15.31
N LYS A 294 -5.20 -2.22 16.55
CA LYS A 294 -4.42 -3.29 17.16
C LYS A 294 -4.82 -4.62 16.55
N VAL A 295 -3.87 -5.30 15.91
CA VAL A 295 -4.01 -6.64 15.36
C VAL A 295 -3.43 -7.63 16.34
N PRO A 296 -4.24 -8.49 16.98
CA PRO A 296 -3.76 -9.47 17.93
C PRO A 296 -3.13 -10.68 17.23
N VAL A 297 -2.07 -11.20 17.83
CA VAL A 297 -1.31 -12.37 17.38
C VAL A 297 -1.18 -13.33 18.54
N LYS A 298 -1.58 -14.58 18.33
CA LYS A 298 -1.59 -15.60 19.39
C LYS A 298 -0.28 -16.39 19.38
N LYS A 299 0.31 -16.64 20.55
CA LYS A 299 1.43 -17.58 20.70
C LYS A 299 0.92 -19.03 20.70
N LEU A 300 1.61 -19.91 20.00
CA LEU A 300 1.24 -21.33 19.88
C LEU A 300 2.08 -22.22 20.79
N ASP A 301 3.38 -21.94 20.92
CA ASP A 301 4.36 -22.66 21.74
C ASP A 301 5.44 -21.73 22.30
#